data_AF-A0A820RUQ7-F1
#
_entry.id   AF-A0A820RUQ7-F1
#
_cell.length_a   1.000
_cell.length_b   1.000
_cell.length_c   1.000
_cell.angle_alpha   90.00
_cell.angle_beta   90.00
_cell.angle_gamma   90.00
#
_symmetry.space_group_name_H-M   'P 1'
#
loop_
_entity.id
_entity.type
_entity.pdbx_description
1 polymer ?
#
loop_
_entity_poly.entity_id
_entity_poly.type
_entity_poly.pdbx_seq_one_letter_code
_entity_poly.pdbx_strand_id
1 'polypeptide(L)'
;EQKQNPQNHALIRQIDRWERNSIEKIQQKAQEYRKIVIKSLQTIIDDIENKFNDLNEQIKQFHIENEFNEINLNYLTNQLIEIKKERNNSLNISIPQDSSPFITDISIFLSKKTIKTIENAIDVFTV
;
A
#
# COMPACT_ATOMS: atom_id res chain seq x y z
N GLU A 1 -7.00 23.59 34.73
CA GLU A 1 -6.51 22.30 34.19
C GLU A 1 -5.68 22.43 32.90
N GLN A 2 -6.10 23.16 31.86
CA GLN A 2 -5.28 23.33 30.63
C GLN A 2 -3.89 23.97 30.83
N LYS A 3 -3.73 24.83 31.84
CA LYS A 3 -2.41 25.40 32.22
C LYS A 3 -1.40 24.39 32.76
N GLN A 4 -1.84 23.20 33.20
CA GLN A 4 -0.97 22.20 33.84
C GLN A 4 -0.58 21.06 32.89
N ASN A 5 -1.36 20.80 31.83
CA ASN A 5 -0.97 19.87 30.77
C ASN A 5 -1.55 20.32 29.41
N PRO A 6 -0.75 20.99 28.57
CA PRO A 6 -1.18 21.44 27.24
C PRO A 6 -1.67 20.30 26.33
N GLN A 7 -1.20 19.06 26.54
CA GLN A 7 -1.61 17.89 25.76
C GLN A 7 -3.07 17.50 25.99
N ASN A 8 -3.65 17.89 27.13
CA ASN A 8 -5.07 17.65 27.41
C ASN A 8 -5.99 18.69 26.74
N HIS A 9 -5.44 19.66 26.00
CA HIS A 9 -6.25 20.65 25.29
C HIS A 9 -7.11 19.97 24.22
N ALA A 10 -8.38 20.40 24.09
CA ALA A 10 -9.33 19.78 23.18
C ALA A 10 -8.85 19.78 21.72
N LEU A 11 -8.21 20.87 21.26
CA LEU A 11 -7.63 20.96 19.92
C LEU A 11 -6.44 20.01 19.71
N ILE A 12 -5.61 19.79 20.74
CA ILE A 12 -4.49 18.85 20.64
C ILE A 12 -5.03 17.42 20.51
N ARG A 13 -6.00 17.04 21.35
CA ARG A 13 -6.69 15.74 21.23
C ARG A 13 -7.38 15.54 19.89
N GLN A 14 -7.81 16.62 19.23
CA GLN A 14 -8.39 16.57 17.90
C GLN A 14 -7.32 16.31 16.83
N ILE A 15 -6.16 16.94 16.94
CA ILE A 15 -4.98 16.66 16.10
C ILE A 15 -4.55 15.20 16.28
N ASP A 16 -4.39 14.72 17.51
CA ASP A 16 -4.02 13.32 17.81
C ASP A 16 -5.00 12.32 17.20
N ARG A 17 -6.31 12.66 17.21
CA ARG A 17 -7.34 11.83 16.60
C ARG A 17 -7.19 11.79 15.08
N TRP A 18 -6.96 12.92 14.45
CA TRP A 18 -6.75 12.98 13.00
C TRP A 18 -5.48 12.26 12.57
N GLU A 19 -4.39 12.40 13.34
CA GLU A 19 -3.14 11.67 13.14
C GLU A 19 -3.38 10.16 13.21
N ARG A 20 -3.98 9.67 14.31
CA ARG A 20 -4.28 8.24 14.49
C ARG A 20 -5.14 7.68 13.36
N ASN A 21 -6.21 8.40 12.99
CA ASN A 21 -7.09 7.98 11.91
C ASN A 21 -6.37 7.93 10.56
N SER A 22 -5.45 8.86 10.31
CA SER A 22 -4.67 8.90 9.06
C SER A 22 -3.68 7.74 8.98
N ILE A 23 -2.99 7.44 10.08
CA ILE A 23 -2.10 6.28 10.20
C ILE A 23 -2.87 4.98 9.96
N GLU A 24 -4.03 4.83 10.60
CA GLU A 24 -4.86 3.63 10.43
C GLU A 24 -5.30 3.44 8.98
N LYS A 25 -5.74 4.51 8.30
CA LYS A 25 -6.09 4.46 6.88
C LYS A 25 -4.92 4.03 6.00
N ILE A 26 -3.72 4.57 6.22
CA ILE A 26 -2.52 4.16 5.47
C ILE A 26 -2.24 2.68 5.72
N GLN A 27 -2.29 2.23 6.97
CA GLN A 27 -1.99 0.85 7.34
C GLN A 27 -2.98 -0.13 6.70
N GLN A 28 -4.28 0.16 6.77
CA GLN A 28 -5.32 -0.63 6.14
C GLN A 28 -5.09 -0.73 4.63
N LYS A 29 -4.88 0.41 3.95
CA LYS A 29 -4.67 0.43 2.50
C LYS A 29 -3.39 -0.30 2.09
N ALA A 30 -2.31 -0.11 2.84
CA ALA A 30 -1.06 -0.84 2.61
C ALA A 30 -1.26 -2.35 2.80
N GLN A 31 -2.05 -2.78 3.79
CA GLN A 31 -2.35 -4.19 3.99
C GLN A 31 -3.20 -4.79 2.86
N GLU A 32 -4.19 -4.05 2.35
CA GLU A 32 -4.96 -4.44 1.16
C GLU A 32 -4.03 -4.67 -0.04
N TYR A 33 -3.16 -3.70 -0.34
CA TYR A 33 -2.24 -3.81 -1.47
C TYR A 33 -1.23 -4.95 -1.30
N ARG A 34 -0.69 -5.16 -0.10
CA ARG A 34 0.17 -6.33 0.19
C ARG A 34 -0.57 -7.64 -0.09
N LYS A 35 -1.84 -7.76 0.33
CA LYS A 35 -2.65 -8.97 0.07
C LYS A 35 -2.84 -9.20 -1.43
N ILE A 36 -3.12 -8.14 -2.19
CA ILE A 36 -3.27 -8.21 -3.65
C ILE A 36 -1.96 -8.71 -4.28
N VAL A 37 -0.83 -8.10 -3.93
CA VAL A 37 0.48 -8.50 -4.47
C VAL A 37 0.80 -9.96 -4.13
N ILE A 38 0.63 -10.37 -2.87
CA ILE A 38 0.88 -11.75 -2.45
C ILE A 38 0.00 -12.74 -3.22
N LYS A 39 -1.30 -12.44 -3.36
CA LYS A 39 -2.23 -13.30 -4.11
C LYS A 39 -1.83 -13.42 -5.57
N SER A 40 -1.47 -12.30 -6.22
CA SER A 40 -1.01 -12.31 -7.60
C SER A 40 0.28 -13.13 -7.77
N LEU A 41 1.23 -13.00 -6.85
CA LEU A 41 2.47 -13.79 -6.85
C LEU A 41 2.18 -15.28 -6.66
N GLN A 42 1.26 -15.64 -5.77
CA GLN A 42 0.84 -17.03 -5.56
C GLN A 42 0.23 -17.62 -6.83
N THR A 43 -0.68 -16.91 -7.48
CA THR A 43 -1.26 -17.37 -8.76
C THR A 43 -0.20 -17.60 -9.83
N ILE A 44 0.80 -16.72 -9.93
CA ILE A 44 1.91 -16.90 -10.88
C ILE A 44 2.75 -18.15 -10.53
N ILE A 45 3.01 -18.38 -9.24
CA ILE A 45 3.75 -19.57 -8.78
C ILE A 45 2.96 -20.83 -9.10
N ASP A 46 1.67 -20.87 -8.76
CA ASP A 46 0.79 -22.02 -9.00
C ASP A 46 0.72 -22.35 -10.50
N ASP A 47 0.60 -21.35 -11.38
CA ASP A 47 0.59 -21.53 -12.83
C ASP A 47 1.91 -22.13 -13.35
N ILE A 48 3.04 -21.67 -12.82
CA ILE A 48 4.36 -22.21 -13.17
C ILE A 48 4.49 -23.66 -12.68
N GLU A 49 4.08 -23.96 -11.45
CA GLU A 49 4.10 -25.31 -10.88
C GLU A 49 3.25 -26.29 -11.69
N ASN A 50 2.04 -25.88 -12.09
CA ASN A 50 1.17 -26.70 -12.94
C ASN A 50 1.84 -27.02 -14.29
N LYS A 51 2.44 -26.02 -14.96
CA LYS A 51 3.17 -26.24 -16.22
C LYS A 51 4.35 -27.19 -16.07
N PHE A 52 5.08 -27.12 -14.95
CA PHE A 52 6.15 -28.07 -14.64
C PHE A 52 5.62 -29.48 -14.37
N ASN A 53 4.49 -29.61 -13.68
CA ASN A 53 3.84 -30.91 -13.45
C ASN A 53 3.39 -31.54 -14.78
N ASP A 54 2.78 -30.76 -15.67
CA ASP A 54 2.38 -31.23 -17.00
C ASP A 54 3.58 -31.72 -17.81
N LEU A 55 4.70 -30.97 -17.80
CA LEU A 55 5.95 -31.41 -18.42
C LEU A 55 6.47 -32.72 -17.85
N ASN A 56 6.41 -32.88 -16.52
CA ASN A 56 6.86 -34.09 -15.85
C ASN A 56 5.99 -35.31 -16.24
N GLU A 57 4.67 -35.13 -16.33
CA GLU A 57 3.77 -36.20 -16.79
C GLU A 57 4.02 -36.55 -18.27
N GLN A 58 4.25 -35.56 -19.15
CA GLN A 58 4.64 -35.82 -20.54
C GLN A 58 5.94 -36.62 -20.65
N ILE A 59 6.96 -36.29 -19.84
CA ILE A 59 8.23 -37.03 -19.80
C ILE A 59 8.00 -38.49 -19.38
N LYS A 60 7.18 -38.72 -18.35
CA LYS A 60 6.82 -40.09 -17.92
C LYS A 60 6.10 -40.84 -19.05
N GLN A 61 5.19 -40.18 -19.75
CA GLN A 61 4.45 -40.80 -20.84
C GLN A 61 5.36 -41.24 -21.98
N PHE A 62 6.30 -40.39 -22.42
CA PHE A 62 7.27 -40.74 -23.45
C PHE A 62 8.16 -41.93 -23.06
N HIS A 63 8.47 -42.06 -21.76
CA HIS A 63 9.22 -43.20 -21.24
C HIS A 63 8.37 -44.49 -21.24
N ILE A 64 7.07 -44.41 -20.94
CA ILE A 64 6.16 -45.55 -20.96
C ILE A 64 5.93 -46.04 -22.38
N GLU A 65 5.74 -45.11 -23.33
CA GLU A 65 5.45 -45.42 -24.73
C GLU A 65 6.70 -45.85 -25.52
N ASN A 66 7.91 -45.78 -24.92
CA ASN A 66 9.19 -45.97 -25.61
C ASN A 66 9.37 -45.03 -26.82
N GLU A 67 8.63 -43.92 -26.86
CA GLU A 67 8.65 -42.97 -27.97
C GLU A 67 9.69 -41.85 -27.77
N PHE A 68 10.42 -41.85 -26.66
CA PHE A 68 11.41 -40.81 -26.39
C PHE A 68 12.47 -40.74 -27.50
N ASN A 69 12.49 -39.61 -28.20
CA ASN A 69 13.36 -39.33 -29.33
C ASN A 69 13.69 -37.83 -29.38
N GLU A 70 14.45 -37.41 -30.40
CA GLU A 70 14.90 -36.03 -30.56
C GLU A 70 13.75 -35.04 -30.79
N ILE A 71 12.65 -35.47 -31.43
CA ILE A 71 11.45 -34.64 -31.62
C ILE A 71 10.82 -34.32 -30.26
N ASN A 72 10.66 -35.33 -29.41
CA ASN A 72 10.14 -35.18 -28.06
C ASN A 72 11.06 -34.31 -27.19
N LEU A 73 12.38 -34.49 -27.30
CA LEU A 73 13.36 -33.66 -26.60
C LEU A 73 13.27 -32.19 -27.02
N ASN A 74 13.16 -31.91 -28.33
CA ASN A 74 13.02 -30.56 -28.83
C ASN A 74 11.69 -29.92 -28.39
N TYR A 75 10.60 -30.68 -28.38
CA TYR A 75 9.30 -30.23 -27.89
C TYR A 75 9.34 -29.83 -26.42
N LEU A 76 9.88 -30.68 -25.54
CA LEU A 76 10.04 -30.39 -24.12
C LEU A 76 10.97 -29.18 -23.88
N THR A 77 12.04 -29.07 -24.66
CA THR A 77 12.97 -27.93 -24.59
C THR A 77 12.28 -26.61 -24.94
N ASN A 78 11.44 -26.60 -25.98
CA ASN A 78 10.68 -25.42 -26.37
C ASN A 78 9.67 -25.01 -25.29
N GLN A 79 8.96 -25.97 -24.70
CA GLN A 79 8.05 -25.70 -23.59
C GLN A 79 8.77 -25.10 -22.37
N LEU A 80 9.96 -25.61 -22.02
CA LEU A 80 10.79 -25.02 -20.95
C LEU A 80 11.22 -23.59 -21.26
N ILE A 81 11.56 -23.29 -22.52
CA ILE A 81 11.89 -21.92 -22.95
C ILE A 81 10.69 -20.98 -22.79
N GLU A 82 9.49 -21.43 -23.15
CA GLU A 82 8.26 -20.64 -22.99
C GLU A 82 7.94 -20.38 -21.52
N ILE A 83 8.00 -21.39 -20.65
CA ILE A 83 7.82 -21.22 -19.19
C ILE A 83 8.83 -20.20 -18.64
N LYS A 84 10.08 -20.25 -19.10
CA LYS A 84 11.13 -19.29 -18.70
C LYS A 84 10.81 -17.86 -19.15
N LYS A 85 10.30 -17.68 -20.38
CA LYS A 85 9.89 -16.36 -20.89
C LYS A 85 8.69 -15.82 -20.12
N GLU A 86 7.68 -16.64 -19.89
CA GLU A 86 6.48 -16.27 -19.14
C GLU A 86 6.81 -15.84 -17.72
N ARG A 87 7.70 -16.58 -17.02
CA ARG A 87 8.22 -16.18 -15.70
C ARG A 87 8.84 -14.78 -15.72
N ASN A 88 9.66 -14.49 -16.73
CA ASN A 88 10.32 -13.19 -16.83
C ASN A 88 9.33 -12.05 -17.14
N ASN A 89 8.22 -12.35 -17.80
CA ASN A 89 7.20 -11.37 -18.20
C ASN A 89 6.07 -11.20 -17.16
N SER A 90 5.75 -12.24 -16.38
CA SER A 90 4.64 -12.24 -15.41
C SER A 90 4.92 -11.45 -14.13
N LEU A 91 6.19 -11.13 -13.86
CA LEU A 91 6.61 -10.26 -12.75
C LEU A 91 6.31 -8.76 -12.96
N ASN A 92 5.63 -8.38 -14.04
CA ASN A 92 5.25 -6.98 -14.33
C ASN A 92 4.08 -6.47 -13.45
N ILE A 93 4.15 -6.68 -12.14
CA ILE A 93 3.27 -5.96 -11.20
C ILE A 93 3.82 -4.53 -11.09
N SER A 94 3.16 -3.60 -11.75
CA SER A 94 3.43 -2.17 -11.59
C SER A 94 2.52 -1.58 -10.52
N ILE A 95 3.12 -0.85 -9.58
CA ILE A 95 2.38 -0.06 -8.57
C ILE A 95 2.62 1.41 -8.93
N PRO A 96 1.83 2.00 -9.82
CA PRO A 96 1.93 3.42 -10.11
C PRO A 96 1.55 4.20 -8.86
N GLN A 97 2.33 5.24 -8.55
CA GLN A 97 1.97 6.17 -7.50
C GLN A 97 1.00 7.20 -8.06
N ASP A 98 -0.23 7.24 -7.54
CA ASP A 98 -1.15 8.34 -7.80
C ASP A 98 -0.59 9.63 -7.20
N SER A 99 -0.65 10.71 -7.96
CA SER A 99 -0.22 12.05 -7.52
C SER A 99 -1.25 12.74 -6.60
N SER A 100 -2.43 12.15 -6.44
CA SER A 100 -3.49 12.64 -5.55
C SER A 100 -3.15 12.37 -4.08
N PRO A 101 -3.33 13.36 -3.18
CA PRO A 101 -3.09 13.15 -1.76
C PRO A 101 -4.11 12.17 -1.17
N PHE A 102 -3.62 11.05 -0.64
CA PHE A 102 -4.45 10.04 0.03
C PHE A 102 -4.97 10.52 1.40
N ILE A 103 -4.24 11.42 2.06
CA ILE A 103 -4.61 12.05 3.34
C ILE A 103 -4.84 13.54 3.12
N THR A 104 -5.87 14.07 3.78
CA THR A 104 -6.18 15.50 3.77
C THR A 104 -5.23 16.27 4.69
N ASP A 105 -4.73 17.42 4.23
CA ASP A 105 -3.92 18.32 5.04
C ASP A 105 -4.70 18.91 6.22
N ILE A 106 -4.03 19.04 7.36
CA ILE A 106 -4.59 19.68 8.56
C ILE A 106 -4.25 21.18 8.51
N SER A 107 -5.27 22.03 8.37
CA SER A 107 -5.12 23.50 8.37
C SER A 107 -5.52 24.11 9.71
N ILE A 108 -4.73 25.07 10.20
CA ILE A 108 -5.04 25.85 11.41
C ILE A 108 -5.31 27.30 11.02
N PHE A 109 -6.48 27.81 11.40
CA PHE A 109 -6.83 29.22 11.23
C PHE A 109 -6.75 29.95 12.57
N LEU A 110 -5.91 30.98 12.65
CA LEU A 110 -5.80 31.84 13.83
C LEU A 110 -6.57 33.14 13.58
N SER A 111 -7.79 33.24 14.12
CA SER A 111 -8.51 34.52 14.13
C SER A 111 -8.01 35.38 15.28
N LYS A 112 -7.22 36.43 15.01
CA LYS A 112 -6.90 37.45 16.01
C LYS A 112 -8.17 38.24 16.32
N LYS A 113 -8.69 38.15 17.55
CA LYS A 113 -9.76 39.03 18.03
C LYS A 113 -9.12 40.36 18.45
N THR A 114 -9.25 41.39 17.62
CA THR A 114 -8.88 42.77 17.99
C THR A 114 -9.85 43.28 19.05
N ILE A 115 -9.41 43.39 20.31
CA ILE A 115 -10.15 44.14 21.32
C ILE A 115 -9.85 45.62 21.07
N LYS A 116 -10.80 46.36 20.49
CA LYS A 116 -10.84 47.82 20.62
C LYS A 116 -11.17 48.10 22.09
N THR A 117 -10.20 48.56 22.86
CA THR A 117 -10.47 49.14 24.18
C THR A 117 -11.22 50.45 23.95
N ILE A 118 -12.53 50.45 24.24
CA ILE A 118 -13.30 51.66 24.55
C ILE A 118 -13.31 51.76 26.08
N GLU A 119 -13.41 53.01 26.53
CA GLU A 119 -13.68 53.48 27.90
C GLU A 119 -12.45 53.85 28.71
N ASN A 120 -12.40 54.95 29.45
CA ASN A 120 -13.07 56.26 29.45
C ASN A 120 -12.48 56.91 30.71
N ALA A 121 -12.27 58.23 30.65
CA ALA A 121 -12.32 59.17 31.78
C ALA A 121 -12.06 58.63 33.21
N ILE A 122 -10.89 58.93 33.76
CA ILE A 122 -10.80 59.37 35.16
C ILE A 122 -9.97 60.65 35.16
N ASP A 123 -10.67 61.76 34.91
CA ASP A 123 -10.37 63.02 35.59
C ASP A 123 -10.98 62.93 37.00
N VAL A 124 -10.42 63.68 37.95
CA VAL A 124 -10.97 64.01 39.30
C VAL A 124 -10.43 63.18 40.51
N PHE A 125 -9.50 63.84 41.22
CA PHE A 125 -9.21 63.87 42.67
C PHE A 125 -8.44 62.72 43.36
N THR A 126 -7.26 63.05 43.91
CA THR A 126 -7.06 63.11 45.38
C THR A 126 -5.83 63.94 45.77
N VAL A 127 -6.13 65.06 46.45
CA VAL A 127 -5.42 65.86 47.48
C VAL A 127 -3.92 66.17 47.31
#